data_AF-A0A2N5IB54-F1
#
_entry.id   AF-A0A2N5IB54-F1
#
_cell.length_a   1.000
_cell.length_b   1.000
_cell.length_c   1.000
_cell.angle_alpha   90.00
_cell.angle_beta   90.00
_cell.angle_gamma   90.00
#
_symmetry.space_group_name_H-M   'P 1'
#
loop_
_entity.id
_entity.type
_entity.pdbx_description
1 polymer ?
#
loop_
_entity_poly.entity_id
_entity_poly.type
_entity_poly.pdbx_seq_one_letter_code
_entity_poly.pdbx_strand_id
1 'polypeptide(L)'
;MVHTIEKQRKENDTLLQFHNSLFNPESVEQRVFLNFVSLQSNANKFYIIEFQEGSGTQPFCIYTEYGRMGRTPRQESRYFSSRETANQFFHSLLSSKKAKGYELVAIEEDFDDLFTPRINQIHNRSLRIEPNSLSLHTQLGELSEIQLHRGLQILEEIEERLMKDSSDLLYLSNKFYSLIPIVFGNKINMNDSVLDTHEKLYQRKEWLLNNLNALDNISG
;
A
#
# COMPACT_ATOMS: atom_id res chain seq x y z
N MET A 1 5.44 32.58 -23.53
CA MET A 1 5.75 32.17 -22.14
C MET A 1 5.48 30.68 -21.90
N VAL A 2 4.33 30.13 -22.31
CA VAL A 2 3.98 28.70 -22.12
C VAL A 2 4.92 27.73 -22.87
N HIS A 3 5.32 28.05 -24.10
CA HIS A 3 6.24 27.21 -24.88
C HIS A 3 7.65 27.05 -24.27
N THR A 4 8.12 28.02 -23.48
CA THR A 4 9.44 27.95 -22.84
C THR A 4 9.42 26.98 -21.64
N ILE A 5 8.28 26.92 -20.93
CA ILE A 5 8.09 26.05 -19.76
C ILE A 5 7.94 24.58 -20.18
N GLU A 6 7.23 24.29 -21.26
CA GLU A 6 7.07 22.92 -21.78
C GLU A 6 8.38 22.36 -22.35
N LYS A 7 9.22 23.21 -22.95
CA LYS A 7 10.53 22.82 -23.46
C LYS A 7 11.51 22.47 -22.32
N GLN A 8 11.57 23.31 -21.27
CA GLN A 8 12.37 23.02 -20.08
C GLN A 8 11.91 21.76 -19.34
N ARG A 9 10.60 21.50 -19.31
CA ARG A 9 10.05 20.27 -18.72
C ARG A 9 10.46 19.02 -19.49
N LYS A 10 10.39 19.05 -20.83
CA LYS A 10 10.84 17.94 -21.69
C LYS A 10 12.35 17.71 -21.61
N GLU A 11 13.16 18.77 -21.57
CA GLU A 11 14.62 18.65 -21.40
C GLU A 11 14.99 18.05 -20.04
N ASN A 12 14.30 18.43 -18.96
CA ASN A 12 14.46 17.82 -17.64
C ASN A 12 14.00 16.35 -17.61
N ASP A 13 12.88 16.01 -18.25
CA ASP A 13 12.41 14.62 -18.38
C ASP A 13 13.40 13.76 -19.19
N THR A 14 14.10 14.35 -20.18
CA THR A 14 15.10 13.66 -21.00
C THR A 14 16.41 13.43 -20.22
N LEU A 15 16.86 14.41 -19.42
CA LEU A 15 18.01 14.25 -18.52
C LEU A 15 17.76 13.24 -17.41
N LEU A 16 16.53 13.19 -16.86
CA LEU A 16 16.09 12.16 -15.93
C LEU A 16 16.10 10.76 -16.58
N GLN A 17 15.69 10.65 -17.85
CA GLN A 17 15.75 9.39 -18.60
C GLN A 17 17.18 8.89 -18.89
N PHE A 18 18.14 9.78 -19.15
CA PHE A 18 19.54 9.37 -19.38
C PHE A 18 20.21 8.86 -18.09
N HIS A 19 19.86 9.39 -16.92
CA HIS A 19 20.35 8.87 -15.63
C HIS A 19 19.73 7.51 -15.25
N ASN A 20 18.51 7.21 -15.74
CA ASN A 20 17.84 5.93 -15.48
C ASN A 20 18.59 4.71 -16.02
N SER A 21 19.55 4.88 -16.96
CA SER A 21 20.31 3.77 -17.55
C SER A 21 21.49 3.28 -16.70
N LEU A 22 21.85 3.96 -15.60
CA LEU A 22 23.09 3.67 -14.85
C LEU A 22 22.85 3.15 -13.44
N PHE A 23 21.66 3.31 -12.88
CA PHE A 23 21.35 2.80 -11.55
C PHE A 23 20.84 1.35 -11.65
N ASN A 24 21.60 0.42 -11.10
CA ASN A 24 21.18 -0.95 -10.89
C ASN A 24 20.97 -1.15 -9.37
N PRO A 25 19.74 -1.39 -8.89
CA PRO A 25 19.51 -1.64 -7.48
C PRO A 25 20.22 -2.94 -7.07
N GLU A 26 21.08 -2.86 -6.06
CA GLU A 26 21.76 -4.00 -5.45
C GLU A 26 20.96 -4.55 -4.26
N SER A 27 20.28 -3.67 -3.52
CA SER A 27 19.42 -4.03 -2.40
C SER A 27 18.22 -3.08 -2.26
N VAL A 28 17.19 -3.55 -1.55
CA VAL A 28 16.05 -2.72 -1.12
C VAL A 28 16.13 -2.63 0.39
N GLU A 29 16.45 -1.45 0.92
CA GLU A 29 16.57 -1.20 2.37
C GLU A 29 15.20 -1.19 3.05
N GLN A 30 14.20 -0.57 2.40
CA GLN A 30 12.85 -0.42 2.93
C GLN A 30 11.84 -0.46 1.78
N ARG A 31 10.69 -1.11 2.00
CA ARG A 31 9.59 -1.13 1.03
C ARG A 31 8.26 -1.02 1.76
N VAL A 32 7.51 0.05 1.48
CA VAL A 32 6.17 0.23 2.06
C VAL A 32 5.09 0.20 0.99
N PHE A 33 4.00 -0.47 1.32
CA PHE A 33 2.79 -0.56 0.51
C PHE A 33 1.68 0.25 1.14
N LEU A 34 1.12 1.17 0.37
CA LEU A 34 0.04 2.03 0.80
C LEU A 34 -1.18 1.83 -0.08
N ASN A 35 -2.35 1.86 0.53
CA ASN A 35 -3.63 1.73 -0.17
C ASN A 35 -4.63 2.81 0.31
N PHE A 36 -5.48 3.26 -0.60
CA PHE A 36 -6.47 4.29 -0.35
C PHE A 36 -7.75 3.98 -1.12
N VAL A 37 -8.86 3.85 -0.40
CA VAL A 37 -10.18 3.69 -0.99
C VAL A 37 -11.13 4.79 -0.49
N SER A 38 -11.80 5.42 -1.46
CA SER A 38 -12.95 6.28 -1.23
C SER A 38 -14.05 5.90 -2.20
N LEU A 39 -15.05 5.19 -1.68
CA LEU A 39 -16.22 4.74 -2.42
C LEU A 39 -16.98 5.92 -3.05
N GLN A 40 -17.16 7.01 -2.28
CA GLN A 40 -17.86 8.23 -2.71
C GLN A 40 -17.20 8.88 -3.93
N SER A 41 -15.87 8.96 -3.94
CA SER A 41 -15.12 9.59 -5.03
C SER A 41 -14.69 8.60 -6.13
N ASN A 42 -15.16 7.35 -6.06
CA ASN A 42 -14.73 6.26 -6.94
C ASN A 42 -13.19 6.15 -7.00
N ALA A 43 -12.52 6.32 -5.87
CA ALA A 43 -11.07 6.20 -5.75
C ALA A 43 -10.70 4.84 -5.15
N ASN A 44 -9.85 4.10 -5.84
CA ASN A 44 -9.15 2.91 -5.34
C ASN A 44 -7.72 3.00 -5.85
N LYS A 45 -6.80 3.43 -4.98
CA LYS A 45 -5.45 3.83 -5.36
C LYS A 45 -4.44 3.13 -4.47
N PHE A 46 -3.30 2.80 -5.05
CA PHE A 46 -2.17 2.28 -4.29
C PHE A 46 -0.94 3.18 -4.49
N TYR A 47 0.01 3.06 -3.58
CA TYR A 47 1.30 3.75 -3.63
C TYR A 47 2.37 2.85 -2.99
N ILE A 48 3.35 2.45 -3.77
CA ILE A 48 4.54 1.72 -3.30
C ILE A 48 5.67 2.74 -3.19
N ILE A 49 6.45 2.66 -2.11
CA ILE A 49 7.69 3.42 -1.94
C ILE A 49 8.79 2.43 -1.59
N GLU A 50 9.87 2.46 -2.35
CA GLU A 50 11.07 1.68 -2.07
C GLU A 50 12.25 2.61 -1.84
N PHE A 51 13.00 2.34 -0.80
CA PHE A 51 14.35 2.83 -0.62
C PHE A 51 15.31 1.76 -1.13
N GLN A 52 15.96 2.03 -2.25
CA GLN A 52 16.91 1.14 -2.90
C GLN A 52 18.35 1.67 -2.75
N GLU A 53 19.30 0.77 -2.53
CA GLU A 53 20.73 1.03 -2.57
C GLU A 53 21.33 0.32 -3.79
N GLY A 54 22.27 0.98 -4.45
CA GLY A 54 23.02 0.45 -5.59
C GLY A 54 24.40 1.08 -5.65
N SER A 55 25.01 1.06 -6.82
CA SER A 55 26.37 1.58 -7.04
C SER A 55 26.40 2.87 -7.86
N GLY A 56 27.52 3.61 -7.74
CA GLY A 56 27.78 4.83 -8.53
C GLY A 56 27.81 6.12 -7.69
N THR A 57 27.77 7.27 -8.37
CA THR A 57 27.86 8.60 -7.73
C THR A 57 26.59 9.02 -6.99
N GLN A 58 25.46 8.38 -7.30
CA GLN A 58 24.18 8.51 -6.61
C GLN A 58 23.68 7.11 -6.25
N PRO A 59 24.25 6.48 -5.22
CA PRO A 59 24.00 5.07 -4.91
C PRO A 59 22.64 4.85 -4.22
N PHE A 60 21.88 5.89 -3.92
CA PHE A 60 20.58 5.76 -3.26
C PHE A 60 19.44 6.19 -4.19
N CYS A 61 18.38 5.41 -4.24
CA CYS A 61 17.19 5.68 -5.05
C CYS A 61 15.93 5.54 -4.21
N ILE A 62 15.05 6.53 -4.30
CA ILE A 62 13.65 6.40 -3.87
C ILE A 62 12.81 6.11 -5.09
N TYR A 63 12.44 4.84 -5.26
CA TYR A 63 11.54 4.37 -6.30
C TYR A 63 10.10 4.45 -5.81
N THR A 64 9.19 4.83 -6.69
CA THR A 64 7.76 4.84 -6.41
C THR A 64 6.97 4.25 -7.56
N GLU A 65 5.98 3.44 -7.21
CA GLU A 65 5.02 2.88 -8.16
C GLU A 65 3.60 3.14 -7.65
N TYR A 66 2.78 3.81 -8.45
CA TYR A 66 1.47 4.24 -7.96
C TYR A 66 0.44 4.38 -9.06
N GLY A 67 -0.82 4.22 -8.71
CA GLY A 67 -1.90 4.33 -9.67
C GLY A 67 -3.23 3.87 -9.12
N ARG A 68 -4.19 3.71 -10.04
CA ARG A 68 -5.47 3.06 -9.71
C ARG A 68 -5.23 1.55 -9.64
N MET A 69 -5.76 0.90 -8.61
CA MET A 69 -5.66 -0.54 -8.45
C MET A 69 -6.25 -1.26 -9.69
N GLY A 70 -5.49 -2.21 -10.25
CA GLY A 70 -5.87 -2.97 -11.44
C GLY A 70 -5.61 -2.24 -12.77
N ARG A 71 -4.91 -1.10 -12.76
CA ARG A 71 -4.48 -0.37 -13.97
C ARG A 71 -2.97 -0.29 -14.04
N THR A 72 -2.45 0.03 -15.23
CA THR A 72 -1.03 0.32 -15.42
C THR A 72 -0.60 1.46 -14.50
N PRO A 73 0.38 1.25 -13.61
CA PRO A 73 0.84 2.28 -12.70
C PRO A 73 1.81 3.25 -13.38
N ARG A 74 2.00 4.38 -12.70
CA ARG A 74 3.11 5.29 -12.96
C ARG A 74 4.29 4.87 -12.09
N GLN A 75 5.47 4.87 -12.69
CA GLN A 75 6.74 4.56 -12.04
C GLN A 75 7.63 5.80 -12.08
N GLU A 76 8.29 6.11 -10.97
CA GLU A 76 9.23 7.22 -10.84
C GLU A 76 10.41 6.82 -9.96
N SER A 77 11.61 7.20 -10.37
CA SER A 77 12.85 7.02 -9.60
C SER A 77 13.45 8.38 -9.28
N ARG A 78 13.91 8.57 -8.04
CA ARG A 78 14.61 9.78 -7.59
C ARG A 78 15.93 9.38 -6.93
N TYR A 79 17.03 9.91 -7.45
CA TYR A 79 18.38 9.52 -7.05
C TYR A 79 19.01 10.52 -6.07
N PHE A 80 19.80 10.00 -5.15
CA PHE A 80 20.43 10.75 -4.07
C PHE A 80 21.88 10.27 -3.90
N SER A 81 22.77 11.21 -3.58
CA SER A 81 24.18 10.90 -3.26
C SER A 81 24.42 10.58 -1.79
N SER A 82 23.46 10.89 -0.90
CA SER A 82 23.55 10.65 0.54
C SER A 82 22.35 9.83 1.02
N ARG A 83 22.63 8.80 1.82
CA ARG A 83 21.65 7.93 2.44
C ARG A 83 20.69 8.71 3.32
N GLU A 84 21.22 9.66 4.08
CA GLU A 84 20.48 10.52 5.00
C GLU A 84 19.44 11.35 4.24
N THR A 85 19.84 11.97 3.12
CA THR A 85 18.91 12.77 2.31
C THR A 85 17.82 11.91 1.64
N ALA A 86 18.18 10.72 1.16
CA ALA A 86 17.23 9.76 0.62
C ALA A 86 16.22 9.31 1.70
N ASN A 87 16.72 9.00 2.90
CA ASN A 87 15.89 8.58 4.04
C ASN A 87 14.90 9.67 4.47
N GLN A 88 15.37 10.91 4.59
CA GLN A 88 14.51 12.06 4.91
C GLN A 88 13.42 12.25 3.85
N PHE A 89 13.77 12.10 2.57
CA PHE A 89 12.81 12.18 1.48
C PHE A 89 11.78 11.03 1.54
N PHE A 90 12.22 9.80 1.78
CA PHE A 90 11.36 8.62 1.94
C PHE A 90 10.30 8.85 3.03
N HIS A 91 10.73 9.22 4.24
CA HIS A 91 9.83 9.46 5.37
C HIS A 91 8.91 10.67 5.15
N SER A 92 9.42 11.73 4.52
CA SER A 92 8.59 12.89 4.15
C SER A 92 7.49 12.51 3.17
N LEU A 93 7.82 11.72 2.16
CA LEU A 93 6.86 11.23 1.17
C LEU A 93 5.83 10.30 1.81
N LEU A 94 6.25 9.33 2.62
CA LEU A 94 5.38 8.43 3.36
C LEU A 94 4.40 9.21 4.24
N SER A 95 4.90 10.15 5.06
CA SER A 95 4.08 11.00 5.91
C SER A 95 3.06 11.82 5.11
N SER A 96 3.48 12.40 3.97
CA SER A 96 2.59 13.13 3.07
C SER A 96 1.46 12.26 2.50
N LYS A 97 1.71 10.96 2.23
CA LYS A 97 0.67 10.03 1.76
C LYS A 97 -0.26 9.62 2.89
N LYS A 98 0.27 9.33 4.08
CA LYS A 98 -0.56 9.04 5.28
C LYS A 98 -1.49 10.20 5.61
N ALA A 99 -1.01 11.44 5.53
CA ALA A 99 -1.83 12.64 5.72
C ALA A 99 -2.96 12.79 4.68
N LYS A 100 -2.88 12.10 3.54
CA LYS A 100 -3.92 12.04 2.50
C LYS A 100 -4.89 10.86 2.69
N GLY A 101 -4.77 10.12 3.79
CA GLY A 101 -5.64 8.99 4.13
C GLY A 101 -5.19 7.65 3.55
N TYR A 102 -3.97 7.54 3.00
CA TYR A 102 -3.44 6.24 2.62
C TYR A 102 -3.11 5.42 3.88
N GLU A 103 -3.58 4.19 3.90
CA GLU A 103 -3.31 3.21 4.95
C GLU A 103 -2.15 2.30 4.55
N LEU A 104 -1.36 1.89 5.55
CA LEU A 104 -0.30 0.89 5.37
C LEU A 104 -0.92 -0.50 5.21
N VAL A 105 -0.54 -1.17 4.13
CA VAL A 105 -0.76 -2.60 3.91
C VAL A 105 0.44 -3.30 4.55
N ALA A 106 0.19 -3.97 5.67
CA ALA A 106 1.23 -4.53 6.53
C ALA A 106 1.87 -5.75 5.87
N ILE A 107 3.18 -5.65 5.61
CA ILE A 107 4.05 -6.80 5.42
C ILE A 107 4.76 -7.01 6.75
N GLU A 108 4.76 -8.25 7.24
CA GLU A 108 4.98 -8.64 8.64
C GLU A 108 6.32 -8.18 9.24
N GLU A 109 7.28 -7.77 8.43
CA GLU A 109 8.62 -7.39 8.88
C GLU A 109 8.76 -5.89 9.26
N ASP A 110 7.83 -5.01 8.89
CA ASP A 110 8.00 -3.55 9.06
C ASP A 110 7.23 -2.92 10.23
N PHE A 111 6.39 -3.70 10.94
CA PHE A 111 5.49 -3.12 11.94
C PHE A 111 6.14 -2.85 13.31
N ASP A 112 7.18 -3.60 13.67
CA ASP A 112 7.85 -3.45 14.97
C ASP A 112 8.80 -2.25 15.00
N ASP A 113 9.56 -2.01 13.92
CA ASP A 113 10.61 -0.97 13.89
C ASP A 113 10.07 0.44 13.56
N LEU A 114 8.92 0.56 12.91
CA LEU A 114 8.37 1.87 12.55
C LEU A 114 7.50 2.50 13.64
N PHE A 115 7.03 1.72 14.64
CA PHE A 115 6.05 2.22 15.62
C PHE A 115 6.22 1.79 17.09
N THR A 116 7.25 1.04 17.50
CA THR A 116 7.45 0.74 18.94
C THR A 116 8.80 1.19 19.50
N PRO A 117 8.83 2.04 20.56
CA PRO A 117 9.91 1.98 21.52
C PRO A 117 9.71 0.71 22.35
N ARG A 118 10.52 -0.32 22.06
CA ARG A 118 10.70 -1.59 22.80
C ARG A 118 9.64 -1.88 23.87
N ILE A 119 8.58 -2.61 23.50
CA ILE A 119 7.78 -3.38 24.46
C ILE A 119 7.83 -4.85 24.00
N ASN A 120 8.09 -5.73 24.95
CA ASN A 120 8.54 -7.10 24.75
C ASN A 120 7.52 -8.03 24.08
N GLN A 121 8.07 -8.92 23.24
CA GLN A 121 7.67 -10.31 23.03
C GLN A 121 6.20 -10.58 22.64
N ILE A 122 5.94 -10.57 21.33
CA ILE A 122 5.01 -11.51 20.70
C ILE A 122 5.80 -12.22 19.60
N HIS A 123 5.81 -13.56 19.64
CA HIS A 123 6.58 -14.39 18.72
C HIS A 123 5.78 -14.54 17.41
N ASN A 124 6.02 -13.67 16.45
CA ASN A 124 5.35 -13.72 15.15
C ASN A 124 6.12 -14.67 14.22
N ARG A 125 5.44 -15.71 13.73
CA ARG A 125 5.99 -16.69 12.78
C ARG A 125 6.02 -16.06 11.39
N SER A 126 7.16 -16.09 10.71
CA SER A 126 7.39 -15.38 9.44
C SER A 126 7.36 -16.33 8.24
N LEU A 127 6.58 -16.00 7.22
CA LEU A 127 6.72 -16.57 5.86
C LEU A 127 7.85 -15.82 5.14
N ARG A 128 8.93 -16.52 4.76
CA ARG A 128 9.98 -15.96 3.90
C ARG A 128 9.42 -15.68 2.51
N ILE A 129 9.33 -14.41 2.13
CA ILE A 129 8.99 -14.02 0.76
C ILE A 129 10.27 -13.88 -0.06
N GLU A 130 10.38 -14.70 -1.11
CA GLU A 130 11.47 -14.60 -2.09
C GLU A 130 11.35 -13.29 -2.91
N PRO A 131 12.46 -12.58 -3.16
CA PRO A 131 12.46 -11.20 -3.68
C PRO A 131 11.95 -11.02 -5.14
N ASN A 132 11.54 -12.09 -5.83
CA ASN A 132 11.31 -12.08 -7.29
C ASN A 132 9.87 -12.38 -7.77
N SER A 133 8.84 -12.31 -6.92
CA SER A 133 7.45 -12.64 -7.33
C SER A 133 6.46 -11.47 -7.45
N LEU A 134 6.88 -10.21 -7.28
CA LEU A 134 5.96 -9.06 -7.37
C LEU A 134 6.11 -8.28 -8.69
N SER A 135 5.53 -8.78 -9.77
CA SER A 135 4.90 -7.93 -10.79
C SER A 135 4.05 -8.74 -11.78
N LEU A 136 2.73 -8.58 -11.70
CA LEU A 136 1.83 -8.21 -12.81
C LEU A 136 0.37 -8.35 -12.33
N HIS A 137 -0.29 -7.22 -12.10
CA HIS A 137 -1.75 -7.08 -12.16
C HIS A 137 -2.67 -7.55 -11.03
N THR A 138 -2.23 -8.20 -9.96
CA THR A 138 -3.04 -8.33 -8.73
C THR A 138 -2.20 -8.45 -7.46
N GLN A 139 -2.71 -7.86 -6.37
CA GLN A 139 -2.43 -8.18 -4.96
C GLN A 139 -1.07 -7.72 -4.41
N LEU A 140 -1.10 -6.74 -3.50
CA LEU A 140 0.05 -6.03 -2.90
C LEU A 140 0.87 -6.90 -1.90
N GLY A 141 1.10 -8.17 -2.20
CA GLY A 141 1.63 -9.17 -1.25
C GLY A 141 0.52 -9.98 -0.57
N GLU A 142 0.88 -11.12 0.01
CA GLU A 142 -0.03 -11.89 0.88
C GLU A 142 -0.42 -11.03 2.08
N LEU A 143 -1.71 -11.03 2.44
CA LEU A 143 -2.19 -10.28 3.60
C LEU A 143 -1.61 -10.90 4.86
N SER A 144 -0.92 -10.10 5.68
CA SER A 144 -0.43 -10.55 6.98
C SER A 144 -1.57 -10.95 7.92
N GLU A 145 -1.28 -11.87 8.85
CA GLU A 145 -2.23 -12.30 9.89
C GLU A 145 -2.78 -11.09 10.66
N ILE A 146 -1.89 -10.16 11.03
CA ILE A 146 -2.23 -8.90 11.72
C ILE A 146 -3.20 -8.05 10.89
N GLN A 147 -2.98 -7.95 9.58
CA GLN A 147 -3.85 -7.17 8.70
C GLN A 147 -5.22 -7.81 8.54
N LEU A 148 -5.30 -9.14 8.45
CA LEU A 148 -6.56 -9.89 8.43
C LEU A 148 -7.34 -9.67 9.74
N HIS A 149 -6.69 -9.76 10.89
CA HIS A 149 -7.32 -9.51 12.20
C HIS A 149 -7.84 -8.07 12.32
N ARG A 150 -7.06 -7.07 11.92
CA ARG A 150 -7.53 -5.68 11.88
C ARG A 150 -8.71 -5.50 10.92
N GLY A 151 -8.71 -6.21 9.80
CA GLY A 151 -9.85 -6.29 8.88
C GLY A 151 -11.11 -6.81 9.57
N LEU A 152 -11.00 -7.93 10.29
CA LEU A 152 -12.10 -8.52 11.06
C LEU A 152 -12.64 -7.55 12.13
N GLN A 153 -11.76 -6.86 12.87
CA GLN A 153 -12.17 -5.85 13.85
C GLN A 153 -13.02 -4.72 13.23
N ILE A 154 -12.67 -4.26 12.02
CA ILE A 154 -13.48 -3.25 11.32
C ILE A 154 -14.85 -3.84 10.92
N LEU A 155 -14.90 -5.10 10.51
CA LEU A 155 -16.16 -5.78 10.18
C LEU A 155 -17.06 -5.98 11.42
N GLU A 156 -16.48 -6.25 12.60
CA GLU A 156 -17.21 -6.28 13.87
C GLU A 156 -17.78 -4.90 14.21
N GLU A 157 -17.01 -3.83 14.03
CA GLU A 157 -17.50 -2.46 14.23
C GLU A 157 -18.68 -2.15 13.29
N ILE A 158 -18.61 -2.60 12.03
CA ILE A 158 -19.70 -2.46 11.05
C ILE A 158 -20.97 -3.20 11.52
N GLU A 159 -20.82 -4.42 12.05
CA GLU A 159 -21.94 -5.20 12.58
C GLU A 159 -22.68 -4.46 13.69
N GLU A 160 -21.93 -3.89 14.63
CA GLU A 160 -22.50 -3.09 15.71
C GLU A 160 -23.26 -1.85 15.20
N ARG A 161 -22.76 -1.23 14.12
CA ARG A 161 -23.38 -0.06 13.49
C ARG A 161 -24.64 -0.39 12.72
N LEU A 162 -24.72 -1.59 12.12
CA LEU A 162 -25.93 -2.10 11.47
C LEU A 162 -27.05 -2.33 12.47
N MET A 163 -26.73 -2.85 13.67
CA MET A 163 -27.73 -3.07 14.72
C MET A 163 -28.30 -1.76 15.31
N LYS A 164 -27.58 -0.64 15.16
CA LYS A 164 -27.92 0.66 15.75
C LYS A 164 -28.49 1.66 14.73
N ASP A 165 -28.75 1.25 13.49
CA ASP A 165 -29.19 2.12 12.37
C ASP A 165 -28.36 3.42 12.24
N SER A 166 -27.03 3.30 12.29
CA SER A 166 -26.11 4.46 12.26
C SER A 166 -25.55 4.78 10.87
N SER A 167 -25.27 6.06 10.61
CA SER A 167 -24.83 6.58 9.30
C SER A 167 -23.35 6.35 8.95
N ASP A 168 -22.56 5.74 9.84
CA ASP A 168 -21.10 5.68 9.70
C ASP A 168 -20.59 4.52 8.82
N LEU A 169 -21.51 3.72 8.26
CA LEU A 169 -21.19 2.51 7.49
C LEU A 169 -20.34 2.79 6.25
N LEU A 170 -20.54 3.95 5.62
CA LEU A 170 -19.73 4.38 4.48
C LEU A 170 -18.28 4.68 4.88
N TYR A 171 -18.08 5.31 6.03
CA TYR A 171 -16.75 5.56 6.58
C TYR A 171 -16.05 4.24 6.93
N LEU A 172 -16.74 3.34 7.63
CA LEU A 172 -16.18 2.04 8.01
C LEU A 172 -15.89 1.15 6.79
N SER A 173 -16.74 1.22 5.75
CA SER A 173 -16.49 0.54 4.48
C SER A 173 -15.21 1.08 3.80
N ASN A 174 -15.03 2.39 3.74
CA ASN A 174 -13.78 2.99 3.22
C ASN A 174 -12.55 2.56 4.04
N LYS A 175 -12.67 2.54 5.36
CA LYS A 175 -11.61 2.09 6.29
C LYS A 175 -11.24 0.64 6.02
N PHE A 176 -12.24 -0.23 5.89
CA PHE A 176 -12.05 -1.65 5.56
C PHE A 176 -11.30 -1.83 4.24
N TYR A 177 -11.77 -1.21 3.15
CA TYR A 177 -11.14 -1.39 1.83
C TYR A 177 -9.81 -0.66 1.66
N SER A 178 -9.53 0.35 2.48
CA SER A 178 -8.20 0.97 2.53
C SER A 178 -7.20 0.07 3.23
N LEU A 179 -7.63 -0.64 4.29
CA LEU A 179 -6.81 -1.65 4.97
C LEU A 179 -6.67 -2.94 4.15
N ILE A 180 -7.74 -3.42 3.52
CA ILE A 180 -7.79 -4.70 2.80
C ILE A 180 -7.88 -4.41 1.29
N PRO A 181 -6.76 -4.45 0.55
CA PRO A 181 -6.76 -4.10 -0.86
C PRO A 181 -7.58 -5.07 -1.68
N ILE A 182 -8.53 -4.54 -2.45
CA ILE A 182 -9.31 -5.30 -3.42
C ILE A 182 -9.42 -4.57 -4.75
N VAL A 183 -9.63 -5.32 -5.83
CA VAL A 183 -9.86 -4.77 -7.17
C VAL A 183 -11.36 -4.62 -7.41
N PHE A 184 -11.83 -3.39 -7.63
CA PHE A 184 -13.23 -3.08 -7.95
C PHE A 184 -13.53 -3.04 -9.46
N GLY A 185 -12.59 -3.47 -10.31
CA GLY A 185 -12.71 -3.34 -11.77
C GLY A 185 -12.68 -1.88 -12.25
N ASN A 186 -13.46 -1.56 -13.28
CA ASN A 186 -13.41 -0.25 -13.93
C ASN A 186 -13.92 0.89 -13.04
N LYS A 187 -14.99 0.64 -12.28
CA LYS A 187 -15.67 1.62 -11.41
C LYS A 187 -16.17 0.92 -10.15
N ILE A 188 -16.03 1.59 -9.02
CA ILE A 188 -16.62 1.16 -7.75
C ILE A 188 -18.14 1.33 -7.85
N ASN A 189 -18.89 0.23 -7.70
CA ASN A 189 -20.33 0.33 -7.48
C ASN A 189 -20.57 0.59 -5.99
N MET A 190 -21.02 1.80 -5.65
CA MET A 190 -21.23 2.20 -4.26
C MET A 190 -22.27 1.32 -3.57
N ASN A 191 -23.37 0.99 -4.26
CA ASN A 191 -24.42 0.15 -3.67
C ASN A 191 -23.90 -1.24 -3.34
N ASP A 192 -23.02 -1.81 -4.16
CA ASP A 192 -22.49 -3.15 -3.91
C ASP A 192 -21.35 -3.13 -2.89
N SER A 193 -20.65 -2.00 -2.77
CA SER A 193 -19.43 -1.89 -1.96
C SER A 193 -19.69 -1.40 -0.54
N VAL A 194 -20.71 -0.58 -0.30
CA VAL A 194 -21.01 -0.18 1.09
C VAL A 194 -21.50 -1.41 1.86
N LEU A 195 -20.88 -1.69 2.99
CA LEU A 195 -21.20 -2.81 3.87
C LEU A 195 -22.39 -2.45 4.77
N ASP A 196 -23.53 -2.20 4.14
CA ASP A 196 -24.78 -1.70 4.75
C ASP A 196 -25.85 -2.78 4.97
N THR A 197 -25.51 -4.05 4.76
CA THR A 197 -26.42 -5.18 4.99
C THR A 197 -25.66 -6.33 5.64
N HIS A 198 -26.38 -7.14 6.43
CA HIS A 198 -25.81 -8.34 7.04
C HIS A 198 -25.24 -9.31 5.99
N GLU A 199 -25.88 -9.40 4.82
CA GLU A 199 -25.40 -10.26 3.72
C GLU A 199 -24.01 -9.84 3.22
N LYS A 200 -23.83 -8.56 2.88
CA LYS A 200 -22.53 -8.04 2.39
C LYS A 200 -21.45 -8.17 3.46
N LEU A 201 -21.79 -7.90 4.71
CA LEU A 201 -20.89 -8.04 5.84
C LEU A 201 -20.43 -9.50 6.02
N TYR A 202 -21.39 -10.44 6.03
CA TYR A 202 -21.11 -11.87 6.16
C TYR A 202 -20.19 -12.37 5.05
N GLN A 203 -20.47 -12.01 3.79
CA GLN A 203 -19.62 -12.36 2.66
C GLN A 203 -18.17 -11.87 2.82
N ARG A 204 -17.96 -10.68 3.39
CA ARG A 204 -16.60 -10.17 3.65
C ARG A 204 -15.92 -10.87 4.83
N LYS A 205 -16.67 -11.17 5.91
CA LYS A 205 -16.16 -11.93 7.06
C LYS A 205 -15.70 -13.34 6.65
N GLU A 206 -16.56 -14.07 5.94
CA GLU A 206 -16.25 -15.40 5.40
C GLU A 206 -15.00 -15.36 4.50
N TRP A 207 -14.92 -14.37 3.61
CA TRP A 207 -13.75 -14.21 2.77
C TRP A 207 -12.46 -14.00 3.58
N LEU A 208 -12.45 -13.15 4.61
CA LEU A 208 -11.27 -12.96 5.48
C LEU A 208 -10.91 -14.22 6.25
N LEU A 209 -11.89 -14.92 6.83
CA LEU A 209 -11.67 -16.15 7.59
C LEU A 209 -11.09 -17.27 6.72
N ASN A 210 -11.55 -17.39 5.48
CA ASN A 210 -10.97 -18.35 4.53
C ASN A 210 -9.51 -18.04 4.20
N ASN A 211 -9.12 -16.76 4.10
CA ASN A 211 -7.73 -16.38 3.92
C ASN A 211 -6.89 -16.67 5.18
N LEU A 212 -7.44 -16.44 6.37
CA LEU A 212 -6.76 -16.74 7.63
C LEU A 212 -6.51 -18.25 7.80
N ASN A 213 -7.54 -19.08 7.58
CA ASN A 213 -7.42 -20.53 7.64
C ASN A 213 -6.42 -21.09 6.61
N ALA A 214 -6.29 -20.44 5.44
CA ALA A 214 -5.30 -20.83 4.45
C ALA A 214 -3.86 -20.65 4.97
N LEU A 215 -3.59 -19.58 5.72
CA LEU A 215 -2.28 -19.34 6.35
C LEU A 215 -1.96 -20.39 7.43
N ASP A 216 -2.95 -20.80 8.22
CA ASP A 216 -2.79 -21.84 9.25
C ASP A 216 -2.42 -23.20 8.64
N ASN A 217 -3.05 -23.57 7.52
CA ASN A 217 -2.80 -24.84 6.83
C ASN A 217 -1.45 -24.90 6.11
N ILE A 218 -0.88 -23.75 5.73
CA ILE A 218 0.47 -23.67 5.14
C ILE A 218 1.55 -23.79 6.23
N SER A 219 1.19 -23.49 7.47
CA SER A 219 2.11 -23.44 8.62
C SER A 219 2.17 -24.75 9.44
N GLY A 220 1.39 -25.78 9.08
CA GLY A 220 1.33 -27.09 9.74
C GLY A 220 1.94 -28.22 8.93
#